data_AF-A0A2H1WGR4-F1
#
_entry.id   AF-A0A2H1WGR4-F1
#
_cell.length_a   1.000
_cell.length_b   1.000
_cell.length_c   1.000
_cell.angle_alpha   90.00
_cell.angle_beta   90.00
_cell.angle_gamma   90.00
#
_symmetry.space_group_name_H-M   'P 1'
#
loop_
_entity.id
_entity.type
_entity.pdbx_description
1 polymer ?
#
loop_
_entity_poly.entity_id
_entity_poly.type
_entity_poly.pdbx_seq_one_letter_code
_entity_poly.pdbx_strand_id
1 'polypeptide(L)'
;MADSLFTFTSFLGRDGESYGLSYTGALRHNATVTRENVGFCKGSIIGVKVDLWQGTLEFYLNRKSQGIAFYNLRRHQALYPMICSTAAQSSMRLIYAASWQASLLVDAAKILAASVNGEKSLFLPPGLKHTLKSQFWLTLPNHSEY
;
A
#
# COMPACT_ATOMS: atom_id res chain seq x y z
N MET A 1 -20.59 8.52 36.54
CA MET A 1 -20.13 8.46 35.14
C MET A 1 -18.96 7.50 35.13
N ALA A 2 -19.09 6.35 34.45
CA ALA A 2 -18.04 5.33 34.47
C ALA A 2 -16.87 5.77 33.59
N ASP A 3 -15.70 5.94 34.21
CA ASP A 3 -14.42 6.15 33.53
C ASP A 3 -14.13 4.99 32.59
N SER A 4 -13.96 5.26 31.29
CA SER A 4 -13.43 4.26 30.37
C SER A 4 -11.93 4.09 30.66
N LEU A 5 -11.60 3.18 31.58
CA LEU A 5 -10.24 2.80 31.98
C LEU A 5 -9.33 2.32 30.82
N PHE A 6 -9.88 2.14 29.61
CA PHE A 6 -9.15 1.76 28.41
C PHE A 6 -9.59 2.61 27.21
N THR A 7 -8.63 3.31 26.60
CA THR A 7 -8.82 4.00 25.33
C THR A 7 -8.17 3.18 24.23
N PHE A 8 -8.93 2.78 23.22
CA PHE A 8 -8.39 2.14 22.04
C PHE A 8 -7.53 3.14 21.26
N THR A 9 -6.33 2.72 20.85
CA THR A 9 -5.41 3.57 20.11
C THR A 9 -4.84 2.82 18.90
N SER A 10 -4.40 3.57 17.90
CA SER A 10 -3.63 3.03 16.79
C SER A 10 -2.22 2.70 17.28
N PHE A 11 -1.87 1.42 17.29
CA PHE A 11 -0.52 0.98 17.70
C PHE A 11 0.53 1.40 16.66
N LEU A 12 0.25 1.18 15.38
CA LEU A 12 1.10 1.67 14.29
C LEU A 12 0.97 3.19 14.13
N GLY A 13 2.11 3.87 14.03
CA GLY A 13 2.19 5.33 13.99
C GLY A 13 2.16 6.00 15.36
N ARG A 14 2.19 5.23 16.46
CA ARG A 14 2.23 5.76 17.83
C ARG A 14 3.55 6.47 18.12
N ASP A 15 4.64 6.05 17.50
CA ASP A 15 5.98 6.58 17.68
C ASP A 15 6.65 6.87 16.32
N GLY A 16 7.93 7.24 16.36
CA GLY A 16 8.75 7.52 15.19
C GLY A 16 9.24 6.28 14.42
N GLU A 17 8.93 5.07 14.91
CA GLU A 17 9.45 3.80 14.39
C GLU A 17 8.44 3.11 13.46
N SER A 18 7.20 3.60 13.41
CA SER A 18 6.14 3.01 12.62
C SER A 18 5.32 4.04 11.85
N TYR A 19 4.73 3.60 10.74
CA TYR A 19 3.87 4.39 9.87
C TYR A 19 2.54 3.64 9.74
N GLY A 20 1.46 4.23 10.25
CA GLY A 20 0.18 3.57 10.39
C GLY A 20 -0.89 4.13 9.46
N LEU A 21 -1.75 3.24 8.95
CA LEU A 21 -3.06 3.57 8.40
C LEU A 21 -4.12 2.88 9.27
N SER A 22 -5.03 3.68 9.84
CA SER A 22 -6.19 3.21 10.61
C SER A 22 -7.36 2.84 9.68
N TYR A 23 -8.24 1.94 10.12
CA TYR A 23 -9.49 1.62 9.42
C TYR A 23 -10.42 2.84 9.28
N THR A 24 -10.26 3.86 10.13
CA THR A 24 -10.98 5.14 10.00
C THR A 24 -10.51 5.97 8.81
N GLY A 25 -9.36 5.63 8.21
CA GLY A 25 -8.71 6.40 7.15
C GLY A 25 -7.55 7.27 7.64
N ALA A 26 -7.35 7.37 8.96
CA ALA A 26 -6.30 8.21 9.54
C ALA A 26 -4.90 7.64 9.28
N LEU A 27 -4.02 8.47 8.71
CA LEU A 27 -2.59 8.22 8.58
C LEU A 27 -1.87 8.75 9.82
N ARG A 28 -1.05 7.92 10.45
CA ARG A 28 -0.38 8.23 11.72
C ARG A 28 1.11 7.96 11.68
N HIS A 29 1.87 8.88 12.26
CA HIS A 29 3.30 8.74 12.53
C HIS A 29 3.67 9.68 13.68
N ASN A 30 4.53 9.23 14.60
CA ASN A 30 4.96 10.02 15.75
C ASN A 30 3.78 10.59 16.57
N ALA A 31 2.81 9.73 16.89
CA ALA A 31 1.57 10.04 17.61
C ALA A 31 0.65 11.08 16.93
N THR A 32 0.99 11.55 15.73
CA THR A 32 0.28 12.62 15.03
C THR A 32 -0.49 12.06 13.85
N VAL A 33 -1.70 12.58 13.63
CA VAL A 33 -2.46 12.32 12.40
C VAL A 33 -1.91 13.23 11.31
N THR A 34 -1.26 12.65 10.30
CA THR A 34 -0.65 13.42 9.21
C THR A 34 -1.66 13.75 8.11
N ARG A 35 -2.68 12.91 7.93
CA ARG A 35 -3.74 13.07 6.92
C ARG A 35 -4.90 12.12 7.21
N GLU A 36 -6.10 12.52 6.80
CA GLU A 36 -7.30 11.67 6.82
C GLU A 36 -7.66 11.26 5.39
N ASN A 37 -7.83 9.95 5.18
CA ASN A 37 -8.34 9.36 3.95
C ASN A 37 -9.75 8.78 4.18
N VAL A 38 -10.35 8.23 3.12
CA VAL A 38 -11.58 7.46 3.27
C VAL A 38 -11.30 6.21 4.10
N GLY A 39 -12.12 5.99 5.14
CA GLY A 39 -12.06 4.78 5.95
C GLY A 39 -12.45 3.52 5.18
N PHE A 40 -12.22 2.37 5.79
CA PHE A 40 -12.49 1.07 5.20
C PHE A 40 -13.03 0.07 6.20
N CYS A 41 -13.69 -0.96 5.69
CA CYS A 41 -14.40 -1.96 6.49
C CYS A 41 -14.19 -3.37 5.94
N LYS A 42 -14.87 -4.35 6.54
CA LYS A 42 -14.86 -5.75 6.11
C LYS A 42 -15.11 -5.87 4.59
N GLY A 43 -14.26 -6.64 3.91
CA GLY A 43 -14.32 -6.83 2.45
C GLY A 43 -13.43 -5.86 1.66
N SER A 44 -12.92 -4.79 2.29
CA SER A 44 -11.96 -3.89 1.64
C SER A 44 -10.61 -4.55 1.45
N ILE A 45 -9.94 -4.22 0.34
CA ILE A 45 -8.56 -4.63 0.07
C ILE A 45 -7.65 -3.44 0.31
N ILE A 46 -6.70 -3.59 1.24
CA ILE A 46 -5.67 -2.59 1.52
C ILE A 46 -4.36 -3.03 0.88
N GLY A 47 -3.82 -2.19 0.00
CA GLY A 47 -2.48 -2.34 -0.55
C GLY A 47 -1.50 -1.40 0.12
N VAL A 48 -0.26 -1.84 0.28
CA VAL A 48 0.84 -1.05 0.82
C VAL A 48 1.99 -1.15 -0.17
N LYS A 49 2.51 -0.01 -0.61
CA LYS A 49 3.72 0.07 -1.43
C LYS A 49 4.76 0.89 -0.70
N VAL A 50 5.92 0.29 -0.47
CA VAL A 50 7.10 0.99 0.02
C VAL A 50 8.12 1.02 -1.10
N ASP A 51 8.57 2.22 -1.47
CA ASP A 51 9.68 2.42 -2.38
C ASP A 51 10.84 3.01 -1.59
N LEU A 52 11.81 2.18 -1.21
CA LEU A 52 12.98 2.61 -0.46
C LEU A 52 13.99 3.37 -1.33
N TRP A 53 13.93 3.26 -2.66
CA TRP A 53 14.81 4.01 -3.55
C TRP A 53 14.40 5.48 -3.60
N GLN A 54 13.10 5.73 -3.74
CA GLN A 54 12.50 7.07 -3.67
C GLN A 54 12.26 7.54 -2.23
N GLY A 55 12.21 6.61 -1.27
CA GLY A 55 11.94 6.90 0.14
C GLY A 55 10.49 7.23 0.41
N THR A 56 9.53 6.57 -0.24
CA THR A 56 8.10 6.86 -0.16
C THR A 56 7.28 5.65 0.31
N LEU A 57 6.16 5.92 0.98
CA LEU A 57 5.14 4.93 1.31
C LEU A 57 3.78 5.41 0.82
N GLU A 58 3.05 4.51 0.17
CA GLU A 58 1.76 4.76 -0.44
C GLU A 58 0.77 3.64 -0.08
N PHE A 59 -0.46 4.03 0.24
CA PHE A 59 -1.55 3.10 0.50
C PHE A 59 -2.54 3.06 -0.67
N TYR A 60 -3.18 1.91 -0.83
CA TYR A 60 -4.20 1.66 -1.85
C TYR A 60 -5.46 1.13 -1.16
N LEU A 61 -6.61 1.70 -1.48
CA LEU A 61 -7.91 1.19 -1.04
C LEU A 61 -8.63 0.62 -2.26
N ASN A 62 -8.98 -0.67 -2.21
CA ASN A 62 -9.63 -1.38 -3.31
C ASN A 62 -8.89 -1.18 -4.64
N ARG A 63 -7.56 -1.28 -4.58
CA ARG A 63 -6.63 -1.09 -5.72
C ARG A 63 -6.60 0.33 -6.30
N LYS A 64 -7.21 1.32 -5.65
CA LYS A 64 -7.10 2.74 -6.00
C LYS A 64 -6.07 3.41 -5.10
N SER A 65 -5.09 4.07 -5.71
CA SER A 65 -4.08 4.86 -4.99
C SER A 65 -4.75 5.92 -4.11
N GLN A 66 -4.26 6.08 -2.88
CA GLN A 66 -4.63 7.17 -1.98
C GLN A 66 -3.62 8.33 -2.02
N GLY A 67 -2.64 8.27 -2.93
CA GLY A 67 -1.49 9.15 -3.00
C GLY A 67 -0.39 8.80 -1.98
N ILE A 68 0.79 9.39 -2.17
CA ILE A 68 1.93 9.17 -1.28
C ILE A 68 1.60 9.69 0.13
N ALA A 69 1.71 8.81 1.12
CA ALA A 69 1.36 9.07 2.51
C ALA A 69 2.54 9.55 3.33
N PHE A 70 3.73 8.98 3.12
CA PHE A 70 4.94 9.33 3.85
C PHE A 70 6.15 9.42 2.91
N TYR A 71 7.10 10.26 3.31
CA TYR A 71 8.34 10.56 2.60
C TYR A 71 9.55 10.34 3.52
N ASN A 72 10.75 10.50 2.97
CA ASN A 72 12.02 10.41 3.69
C ASN A 72 12.25 9.05 4.38
N LEU A 73 11.79 7.96 3.76
CA LEU A 73 11.94 6.61 4.32
C LEU A 73 13.33 6.00 4.10
N ARG A 74 14.17 6.63 3.27
CA ARG A 74 15.59 6.24 3.08
C ARG A 74 16.43 6.31 4.34
N ARG A 75 15.96 7.04 5.36
CA ARG A 75 16.61 7.08 6.68
C ARG A 75 16.63 5.72 7.38
N HIS A 76 15.72 4.82 6.99
CA HIS A 76 15.60 3.49 7.58
C HIS A 76 16.46 2.49 6.83
N GLN A 77 17.23 1.68 7.55
CA GLN A 77 18.01 0.58 6.97
C GLN A 77 17.09 -0.53 6.42
N ALA A 78 15.97 -0.78 7.10
CA ALA A 78 14.96 -1.74 6.71
C ALA A 78 13.59 -1.30 7.24
N LEU A 79 12.53 -1.73 6.56
CA LEU A 79 11.15 -1.60 7.01
C LEU A 79 10.45 -2.95 6.82
N TYR A 80 9.59 -3.29 7.78
CA TYR A 80 8.85 -4.55 7.77
C TYR A 80 7.35 -4.30 7.65
N PRO A 81 6.64 -5.07 6.81
CA PRO A 81 5.18 -5.00 6.77
C PRO A 81 4.63 -5.48 8.11
N MET A 82 3.74 -4.70 8.71
CA MET A 82 3.11 -5.02 9.98
C MET A 82 1.63 -4.66 9.94
N ILE A 83 0.81 -5.45 10.64
CA ILE A 83 -0.60 -5.17 10.85
C ILE A 83 -0.92 -5.43 12.32
N CYS A 84 -1.76 -4.58 12.92
CA CYS A 84 -2.27 -4.77 14.27
C CYS A 84 -3.79 -4.66 14.25
N SER A 85 -4.48 -5.49 15.04
CA SER A 85 -5.91 -5.33 15.30
C SER A 85 -6.22 -5.77 16.72
N THR A 86 -7.02 -4.95 17.39
CA THR A 86 -7.66 -5.27 18.67
C THR A 86 -9.16 -5.46 18.52
N ALA A 87 -9.68 -5.37 17.28
CA ALA A 87 -11.11 -5.48 17.00
C ALA A 87 -11.55 -6.95 17.11
N ALA A 88 -12.55 -7.19 17.96
CA ALA A 88 -13.17 -8.51 18.09
C ALA A 88 -13.72 -8.98 16.74
N GLN A 89 -13.58 -10.28 16.46
CA GLN A 89 -14.04 -10.92 15.22
C GLN A 89 -13.47 -10.32 13.92
N SER A 90 -12.33 -9.61 14.00
CA SER A 90 -11.59 -9.19 12.81
C SER A 90 -10.76 -10.35 12.25
N SER A 91 -10.75 -10.48 10.92
CA SER A 91 -9.86 -11.39 10.21
C SER A 91 -9.18 -10.65 9.07
N MET A 92 -7.92 -10.99 8.83
CA MET A 92 -7.09 -10.38 7.81
C MET A 92 -6.41 -11.50 7.02
N ARG A 93 -6.34 -11.34 5.70
CA ARG A 93 -5.73 -12.32 4.81
C ARG A 93 -4.73 -11.60 3.91
N LEU A 94 -3.47 -12.04 3.95
CA LEU A 94 -2.48 -11.63 2.98
C LEU A 94 -2.77 -12.36 1.66
N ILE A 95 -3.15 -11.61 0.62
CA ILE A 95 -3.45 -12.16 -0.70
C ILE A 95 -2.30 -12.01 -1.69
N TYR A 96 -1.35 -11.11 -1.40
CA TYR A 96 -0.22 -10.81 -2.27
C TYR A 96 0.88 -10.10 -1.50
N ALA A 97 2.12 -10.53 -1.70
CA ALA A 97 3.32 -9.85 -1.25
C ALA A 97 4.43 -10.12 -2.26
N ALA A 98 5.11 -9.06 -2.68
CA ALA A 98 6.25 -9.14 -3.57
C ALA A 98 7.21 -8.01 -3.26
N SER A 99 8.48 -8.23 -3.63
CA SER A 99 9.52 -7.22 -3.53
C SER A 99 10.46 -7.37 -4.72
N TRP A 100 11.04 -6.26 -5.14
CA TRP A 100 12.01 -6.23 -6.24
C TRP A 100 13.14 -5.29 -5.86
N GLN A 101 14.37 -5.67 -6.21
CA GLN A 101 15.50 -4.77 -6.11
C GLN A 101 15.33 -3.65 -7.16
N ALA A 102 15.62 -2.41 -6.75
CA ALA A 102 15.59 -1.27 -7.66
C ALA A 102 16.56 -1.52 -8.82
N SER A 103 16.04 -1.48 -10.05
CA SER A 103 16.81 -1.65 -11.28
C SER A 103 16.08 -1.07 -12.47
N LEU A 104 16.83 -0.63 -13.48
CA LEU A 104 16.27 -0.12 -14.73
C LEU A 104 15.32 -1.14 -15.39
N LEU A 105 15.65 -2.44 -15.31
CA LEU A 105 14.81 -3.50 -15.85
C LEU A 105 13.43 -3.51 -15.19
N VAL A 106 13.38 -3.44 -13.86
CA VAL A 106 12.11 -3.42 -13.11
C VAL A 106 11.29 -2.18 -13.45
N ASP A 107 11.93 -1.01 -13.53
CA ASP A 107 11.22 0.22 -13.84
C ASP A 107 10.74 0.28 -15.29
N ALA A 108 11.55 -0.18 -16.25
CA ALA A 108 11.14 -0.35 -17.64
C ALA A 108 9.97 -1.35 -17.75
N ALA A 109 10.00 -2.45 -17.00
CA ALA A 109 8.92 -3.44 -16.98
C ALA A 109 7.61 -2.87 -16.40
N LYS A 110 7.67 -2.04 -15.35
CA LYS A 110 6.50 -1.32 -14.82
C LYS A 110 5.92 -0.35 -15.85
N ILE A 111 6.77 0.43 -16.52
CA ILE A 111 6.36 1.37 -17.58
C ILE A 111 5.71 0.61 -18.74
N LEU A 112 6.32 -0.48 -19.19
CA LEU A 112 5.78 -1.34 -20.24
C LEU A 112 4.43 -1.95 -19.84
N ALA A 113 4.30 -2.43 -18.59
CA ALA A 113 3.06 -2.98 -18.09
C ALA A 113 1.94 -1.93 -18.04
N ALA A 114 2.26 -0.68 -17.68
CA ALA A 114 1.32 0.43 -17.69
C ALA A 114 0.88 0.81 -19.11
N SER A 115 1.81 0.82 -20.07
CA SER A 115 1.48 1.16 -21.47
C SER A 115 0.62 0.11 -22.17
N VAL A 116 0.72 -1.16 -21.77
CA VAL A 116 -0.03 -2.28 -22.41
C VAL A 116 -1.49 -2.35 -21.97
N ASN A 117 -1.85 -1.72 -20.84
CA ASN A 117 -3.21 -1.76 -20.31
C ASN A 117 -4.21 -0.86 -21.08
N GLY A 118 -3.76 0.07 -21.92
CA GLY A 118 -4.56 1.17 -22.47
C GLY A 118 -4.76 1.22 -24.00
N GLU A 119 -4.71 0.08 -24.70
CA GLU A 119 -4.90 -0.09 -26.16
C GLU A 119 -3.67 -0.11 -27.08
N LYS A 120 -3.87 -0.83 -28.20
CA LYS A 120 -2.96 -1.29 -29.26
C LYS A 120 -2.08 -2.48 -28.87
N SER A 121 -2.28 -3.58 -29.60
CA SER A 121 -1.64 -4.87 -29.42
C SER A 121 -0.13 -4.79 -29.60
N LEU A 122 0.59 -4.40 -28.56
CA LEU A 122 1.99 -4.80 -28.43
C LEU A 122 1.98 -6.33 -28.36
N PHE A 123 2.56 -6.98 -29.37
CA PHE A 123 2.79 -8.42 -29.40
C PHE A 123 3.85 -8.75 -28.34
N LEU A 124 3.42 -8.80 -27.08
CA LEU A 124 4.24 -9.32 -26.01
C LEU A 124 4.22 -10.85 -26.07
N PRO A 125 5.37 -11.51 -25.93
CA PRO A 125 5.41 -12.94 -25.71
C PRO A 125 4.46 -13.34 -24.57
N PRO A 126 3.68 -14.44 -24.70
CA PRO A 126 2.67 -14.81 -23.70
C PRO A 126 3.22 -14.88 -22.27
N GLY A 127 4.45 -15.40 -22.12
CA GLY A 127 5.14 -15.46 -20.82
C GLY A 127 5.37 -14.06 -20.23
N LEU A 128 5.82 -13.09 -21.02
CA LEU A 128 6.02 -11.72 -20.56
C LEU A 128 4.69 -11.06 -20.20
N LYS A 129 3.65 -11.23 -21.03
CA LYS A 129 2.31 -10.70 -20.74
C LYS A 129 1.76 -11.24 -19.42
N HIS A 130 1.92 -12.54 -19.16
CA HIS A 130 1.52 -13.16 -17.90
C HIS A 130 2.32 -12.61 -16.70
N THR A 131 3.64 -12.48 -16.84
CA THR A 131 4.51 -11.92 -15.81
C THR A 131 4.12 -10.48 -15.46
N LEU A 132 3.93 -9.60 -16.44
CA LEU A 132 3.56 -8.21 -16.19
C LEU A 132 2.22 -8.09 -15.46
N LYS A 133 1.22 -8.90 -15.85
CA LYS A 133 -0.10 -8.93 -15.22
C LYS A 133 -0.08 -9.48 -13.78
N SER A 134 0.79 -10.43 -13.48
CA SER A 134 0.86 -11.06 -12.16
C SER A 134 1.74 -10.30 -11.17
N GLN A 135 2.77 -9.58 -11.64
CA GLN A 135 3.76 -8.94 -10.78
C GLN A 135 3.46 -7.46 -10.48
N PHE A 136 2.87 -6.71 -11.41
CA PHE A 136 2.75 -5.25 -11.23
C PHE A 136 1.33 -4.75 -10.97
N TRP A 137 0.36 -5.67 -10.84
CA TRP A 137 -1.07 -5.35 -10.79
C TRP A 137 -1.47 -4.33 -9.72
N LEU A 138 -0.75 -4.24 -8.58
CA LEU A 138 -1.05 -3.26 -7.53
C LEU A 138 -0.68 -1.83 -7.94
N THR A 139 0.40 -1.67 -8.70
CA THR A 139 0.94 -0.36 -9.13
C THR A 139 0.39 0.12 -10.46
N LEU A 140 -0.31 -0.75 -11.18
CA LEU A 140 -0.90 -0.41 -12.47
C LEU A 140 -2.24 0.30 -12.27
N PRO A 141 -2.54 1.33 -13.07
CA PRO A 141 -3.85 1.96 -13.05
C PRO A 141 -4.92 0.91 -13.43
N ASN A 142 -6.00 0.83 -12.65
CA ASN A 142 -7.17 0.04 -13.02
C ASN A 142 -8.03 0.87 -13.98
N HIS A 143 -8.27 0.36 -15.19
CA HIS A 143 -9.32 0.88 -16.05
C HIS A 143 -10.68 0.42 -15.51
N SER A 144 -11.21 1.18 -14.56
CA SER A 144 -12.62 1.11 -14.15
C SER A 144 -13.21 2.50 -13.98
N GLU A 145 -12.77 3.45 -14.81
CA GLU A 145 -13.35 4.79 -14.98
C GLU A 145 -13.21 5.19 -16.45
N TYR A 146 -14.08 4.64 -17.30
CA TYR A 146 -14.71 5.28 -18.47
C TYR A 146 -16.07 4.62 -18.67
#